data_AF-A0A2G8RG16-F1
#
_entry.id   AF-A0A2G8RG16-F1
#
_cell.length_a   1.000
_cell.length_b   1.000
_cell.length_c   1.000
_cell.angle_alpha   90.00
_cell.angle_beta   90.00
_cell.angle_gamma   90.00
#
_symmetry.space_group_name_H-M   'P 1'
#
loop_
_entity.id
_entity.type
_entity.pdbx_description
1 polymer ?
#
loop_
_entity_poly.entity_id
_entity_poly.type
_entity_poly.pdbx_seq_one_letter_code
_entity_poly.pdbx_strand_id
1 'polypeptide(L)'
;MSREQTAVKFAAFAVACSLKGDRLDPRDLARLEAQAAEQLEDTAPLRRAIEGWARQIRNHPGDRQRLIRLADQMGDYIQLLNQPVPPDADRKDIYG
;
A
#
# COMPACT_ATOMS: atom_id res chain seq x y z
N MET A 1 -3.45 -6.84 -14.24
CA MET A 1 -3.74 -6.47 -12.85
C MET A 1 -5.25 -6.57 -12.66
N SER A 2 -5.74 -7.17 -11.57
CA SER A 2 -7.18 -7.37 -11.39
C SER A 2 -7.89 -6.06 -10.97
N ARG A 3 -9.21 -6.03 -11.11
CA ARG A 3 -10.04 -4.88 -10.68
C ARG A 3 -9.95 -4.68 -9.17
N GLU A 4 -9.95 -5.79 -8.43
CA GLU A 4 -9.82 -5.87 -6.97
C GLU A 4 -8.50 -5.27 -6.51
N GLN A 5 -7.38 -5.69 -7.12
CA GLN A 5 -6.06 -5.13 -6.83
C GLN A 5 -6.01 -3.62 -7.06
N THR A 6 -6.64 -3.15 -8.14
CA THR A 6 -6.69 -1.73 -8.47
C THR A 6 -7.51 -0.95 -7.42
N ALA A 7 -8.66 -1.48 -7.01
CA ALA A 7 -9.51 -0.88 -5.99
C ALA A 7 -8.79 -0.78 -4.64
N VAL A 8 -8.12 -1.84 -4.20
CA VAL A 8 -7.36 -1.88 -2.94
C VAL A 8 -6.19 -0.90 -2.96
N LYS A 9 -5.47 -0.77 -4.10
CA LYS A 9 -4.40 0.23 -4.26
C LYS A 9 -4.92 1.66 -4.07
N PHE A 10 -6.02 2.02 -4.73
CA PHE A 10 -6.58 3.36 -4.60
C PHE A 10 -7.09 3.64 -3.19
N ALA A 11 -7.69 2.64 -2.54
CA ALA A 11 -8.08 2.76 -1.14
C ALA A 11 -6.85 2.99 -0.23
N ALA A 12 -5.79 2.20 -0.39
CA ALA A 12 -4.55 2.37 0.36
C ALA A 12 -3.91 3.75 0.14
N PHE A 13 -3.90 4.23 -1.10
CA PHE A 13 -3.39 5.57 -1.44
C PHE A 13 -4.22 6.68 -0.77
N ALA A 14 -5.55 6.57 -0.80
CA ALA A 14 -6.44 7.54 -0.15
C ALA A 14 -6.21 7.59 1.37
N VAL A 15 -6.09 6.43 2.02
CA VAL A 15 -5.79 6.35 3.46
C VAL A 15 -4.41 6.93 3.77
N ALA A 16 -3.40 6.70 2.92
CA ALA A 16 -2.08 7.31 3.07
C ALA A 16 -2.15 8.84 2.96
N CYS A 17 -2.92 9.38 2.02
CA CYS A 17 -3.17 10.82 1.91
C CYS A 17 -3.86 11.38 3.16
N SER A 18 -4.88 10.69 3.70
CA SER A 18 -5.55 11.09 4.95
C SER A 18 -4.59 11.07 6.14
N LEU A 19 -3.75 10.04 6.26
CA LEU A 19 -2.69 9.97 7.27
C LEU A 19 -1.71 11.13 7.13
N LYS A 20 -1.24 11.41 5.91
CA LYS A 20 -0.33 12.52 5.62
C LYS A 20 -0.98 13.88 5.86
N GLY A 21 -2.30 14.00 5.76
CA GLY A 21 -3.07 15.22 6.04
C GLY A 21 -3.47 15.41 7.50
N ASP A 22 -3.12 14.48 8.41
CA ASP A 22 -3.60 14.46 9.80
C ASP A 22 -5.13 14.39 9.94
N ARG A 23 -5.77 13.68 8.99
CA ARG A 23 -7.23 13.51 8.90
C ARG A 23 -7.65 12.06 8.87
N LEU A 24 -6.78 11.15 9.31
CA LEU A 24 -7.08 9.72 9.30
C LEU A 24 -8.14 9.41 10.37
N ASP A 25 -9.32 8.96 9.93
CA ASP A 25 -10.29 8.31 10.81
C ASP A 25 -9.79 6.89 11.13
N PRO A 26 -9.71 6.48 12.41
CA PRO A 26 -9.38 5.11 12.79
C PRO A 26 -10.20 4.04 12.06
N ARG A 27 -11.44 4.34 11.67
CA ARG A 27 -12.32 3.44 10.92
C ARG A 27 -11.86 3.22 9.48
N ASP A 28 -11.20 4.19 8.87
CA ASP A 28 -10.73 4.06 7.48
C ASP A 28 -9.57 3.07 7.38
N LEU A 29 -8.70 3.03 8.39
CA LEU A 29 -7.64 2.04 8.45
C LEU A 29 -8.21 0.62 8.61
N ALA A 30 -9.19 0.44 9.49
CA ALA A 30 -9.86 -0.86 9.68
C ALA A 30 -10.65 -1.30 8.44
N ARG A 31 -11.31 -0.37 7.74
CA ARG A 31 -11.99 -0.64 6.46
C ARG A 31 -11.02 -1.08 5.39
N LEU A 32 -9.86 -0.44 5.29
CA LEU A 32 -8.81 -0.82 4.34
C LEU A 32 -8.30 -2.25 4.62
N GLU A 33 -8.04 -2.59 5.88
CA GLU A 33 -7.61 -3.94 6.27
C GLU A 33 -8.68 -4.99 5.92
N ALA A 34 -9.95 -4.70 6.23
CA ALA A 34 -11.06 -5.60 5.88
C ALA A 34 -11.21 -5.78 4.37
N GLN A 35 -11.14 -4.68 3.60
CA GLN A 35 -11.21 -4.71 2.15
C GLN A 35 -10.05 -5.52 1.55
N ALA A 36 -8.83 -5.33 2.05
CA ALA A 36 -7.67 -6.09 1.59
C ALA A 36 -7.81 -7.59 1.91
N ALA A 37 -8.34 -7.94 3.08
CA ALA A 37 -8.58 -9.33 3.46
C ALA A 37 -9.67 -10.01 2.64
N GLU A 38 -10.73 -9.28 2.28
CA GLU A 38 -11.83 -9.80 1.45
C GLU A 38 -11.43 -9.96 -0.03
N GLN A 39 -10.63 -9.02 -0.55
CA GLN A 39 -10.39 -8.90 -1.99
C GLN A 39 -9.06 -9.50 -2.47
N LEU A 40 -8.13 -9.79 -1.56
CA LEU A 40 -6.80 -10.29 -1.89
C LEU A 40 -6.47 -11.56 -1.11
N GLU A 41 -5.78 -12.49 -1.77
CA GLU A 41 -5.24 -13.69 -1.13
C GLU A 41 -4.26 -13.33 0.00
N ASP A 42 -4.17 -14.18 1.03
CA ASP A 42 -3.24 -14.06 2.16
C ASP A 42 -1.75 -13.98 1.72
N THR A 43 -1.45 -14.53 0.55
CA THR A 43 -0.13 -14.55 -0.08
C THR A 43 0.17 -13.29 -0.90
N ALA A 44 -0.84 -12.46 -1.18
CA ALA A 44 -0.69 -11.28 -2.02
C ALA A 44 0.24 -10.25 -1.34
N PRO A 45 1.32 -9.80 -2.01
CA PRO A 45 2.26 -8.83 -1.43
C PRO A 45 1.59 -7.54 -0.95
N LEU A 46 0.60 -7.05 -1.71
CA LEU A 46 -0.15 -5.84 -1.37
C LEU A 46 -0.93 -5.98 -0.05
N ARG A 47 -1.56 -7.14 0.19
CA ARG A 47 -2.28 -7.39 1.44
C ARG A 47 -1.35 -7.37 2.64
N ARG A 48 -0.23 -8.09 2.56
CA ARG A 48 0.80 -8.12 3.62
C ARG A 48 1.38 -6.74 3.90
N ALA A 49 1.60 -5.93 2.85
CA ALA A 49 2.06 -4.57 2.98
C ALA A 49 1.05 -3.69 3.74
N ILE A 50 -0.24 -3.80 3.42
CA ILE A 50 -1.33 -3.07 4.11
C ILE A 50 -1.40 -3.46 5.59
N GLU A 51 -1.42 -4.76 5.90
CA GLU A 51 -1.49 -5.25 7.28
C GLU A 51 -0.28 -4.80 8.12
N GLY A 52 0.93 -4.89 7.54
CA GLY A 52 2.16 -4.44 8.19
C GLY A 52 2.18 -2.94 8.41
N TRP A 53 1.72 -2.16 7.42
CA TRP A 53 1.63 -0.71 7.50
C TRP A 53 0.61 -0.25 8.55
N ALA A 54 -0.58 -0.85 8.58
CA ALA A 54 -1.61 -0.56 9.58
C ALA A 54 -1.13 -0.83 11.00
N ARG A 55 -0.37 -1.92 11.20
CA ARG A 55 0.29 -2.21 12.49
C ARG A 55 1.30 -1.12 12.87
N GLN A 56 2.12 -0.65 11.94
CA GLN A 56 3.08 0.42 12.22
C GLN A 56 2.40 1.74 12.61
N ILE A 57 1.29 2.10 11.96
CA ILE A 57 0.52 3.30 12.34
C ILE A 57 0.03 3.19 13.79
N ARG A 58 -0.56 2.04 14.16
CA ARG A 58 -1.07 1.80 15.52
C ARG A 58 0.04 1.82 16.58
N ASN A 59 1.26 1.43 16.24
CA ASN A 59 2.41 1.39 17.15
C ASN A 59 3.07 2.76 17.38
N HIS A 60 2.69 3.79 16.61
CA HIS A 60 3.29 5.12 16.71
C HIS A 60 2.24 6.23 16.91
N PRO A 61 1.39 6.13 17.96
CA PRO A 61 0.42 7.18 18.23
C PRO A 61 1.14 8.48 18.60
N GLY A 62 0.74 9.59 17.98
CA GLY A 62 1.28 10.92 18.28
C GLY A 62 2.67 11.25 17.68
N ASP A 63 3.38 10.29 17.10
CA ASP A 63 4.63 10.58 16.37
C ASP A 63 4.32 11.03 14.94
N ARG A 64 3.98 12.32 14.81
CA ARG A 64 3.53 12.90 13.54
C ARG A 64 4.55 12.72 12.41
N GLN A 65 5.84 12.88 12.69
CA GLN A 65 6.88 12.72 11.67
C GLN A 65 6.97 11.28 11.18
N ARG A 66 6.86 10.31 12.09
CA ARG A 66 6.81 8.89 11.72
C ARG A 66 5.58 8.57 10.88
N LEU A 67 4.41 9.09 11.25
CA LEU A 67 3.17 8.88 10.50
C LEU A 67 3.25 9.45 9.07
N ILE A 68 3.87 10.61 8.87
CA ILE A 68 4.11 11.17 7.52
C ILE A 68 5.05 10.26 6.71
N ARG A 69 6.16 9.80 7.31
CA ARG A 69 7.07 8.86 6.63
C ARG A 69 6.37 7.55 6.25
N LEU A 70 5.51 7.02 7.11
CA LEU A 70 4.72 5.83 6.81
C LEU A 70 3.74 6.08 5.65
N ALA A 71 3.13 7.26 5.57
CA ALA A 71 2.27 7.62 4.44
C ALA A 71 3.06 7.69 3.12
N ASP A 72 4.23 8.32 3.13
CA ASP A 72 5.11 8.40 1.95
C ASP A 72 5.55 7.01 1.48
N GLN A 73 5.97 6.15 2.41
CA GLN A 73 6.35 4.76 2.12
C GLN A 73 5.23 3.95 1.44
N MET A 74 3.98 4.13 1.86
CA MET A 74 2.84 3.46 1.23
C MET A 74 2.58 4.04 -0.18
N GLY A 75 2.70 5.36 -0.35
CA GLY A 75 2.62 6.01 -1.65
C GLY A 75 3.67 5.48 -2.64
N ASP A 76 4.94 5.43 -2.21
CA ASP A 76 6.06 4.93 -3.01
C ASP A 76 5.85 3.46 -3.40
N TYR A 77 5.37 2.64 -2.46
CA TYR A 77 5.06 1.24 -2.73
C TYR A 77 3.96 1.08 -3.80
N ILE A 78 2.89 1.86 -3.71
CA ILE A 78 1.81 1.83 -4.71
C ILE A 78 2.31 2.29 -6.08
N GLN A 79 3.16 3.32 -6.11
CA GLN A 79 3.78 3.81 -7.33
C GLN A 79 4.67 2.73 -7.98
N LEU A 80 5.49 2.03 -7.19
CA LEU A 80 6.30 0.90 -7.65
C LEU A 80 5.43 -0.19 -8.28
N LEU A 81 4.30 -0.55 -7.65
CA LEU A 81 3.38 -1.55 -8.18
C LEU A 81 2.65 -1.11 -9.47
N ASN A 82 2.74 0.16 -9.86
CA ASN A 82 2.15 0.69 -11.09
C ASN A 82 3.18 0.89 -12.20
N GLN A 83 4.46 0.64 -11.95
CA GLN A 83 5.47 0.70 -13.00
C GLN A 83 5.24 -0.43 -14.01
N PRO A 84 5.19 -0.12 -15.32
CA PRO A 84 5.14 -1.15 -16.34
C PRO A 84 6.42 -1.98 -16.28
N VAL A 85 6.28 -3.30 -16.31
CA VAL A 85 7.42 -4.21 -16.44
C VAL A 85 8.06 -3.96 -17.80
N PRO A 86 9.37 -3.66 -17.88
CA PRO A 86 10.04 -3.49 -19.15
C PRO A 86 9.85 -4.74 -20.03
N PRO A 87 9.62 -4.59 -21.35
CA PRO A 87 9.42 -5.73 -22.25
C PRO A 87 10.60 -6.70 -22.27
N ASP A 88 11.79 -6.26 -21.85
CA ASP A 88 13.03 -7.04 -21.86
C ASP A 88 13.48 -7.54 -20.47
N ALA A 89 12.64 -7.41 -19.42
CA ALA A 89 13.04 -7.77 -18.05
C ALA A 89 13.42 -9.25 -17.85
N ASP A 90 12.92 -10.14 -18.71
CA ASP A 90 13.21 -11.59 -18.69
C ASP A 90 14.08 -12.05 -19.88
N ARG A 91 14.54 -11.12 -20.72
CA ARG A 91 15.35 -11.44 -21.90
C ARG A 91 16.84 -11.54 -21.54
N LYS A 92 17.25 -12.75 -21.13
CA LYS A 92 18.65 -13.13 -20.88
C LYS A 92 19.53 -13.12 -22.14
N ASP A 93 18.96 -12.93 -23.32
CA ASP A 93 19.63 -12.99 -24.62
C ASP A 93 20.22 -11.65 -25.08
N ILE A 94 19.94 -10.54 -24.38
CA ILE A 94 20.40 -9.19 -24.78
C ILE A 94 21.63 -8.74 -23.98
N TYR A 95 21.84 -9.29 -22.79
CA TYR A 95 23.00 -9.03 -21.93
C TYR A 95 23.72 -10.37 -21.74
N GLY A 96 24.54 -10.72 -22.73
CA GLY A 96 25.20 -12.03 -22.88
C GLY A 96 26.02 -12.50 -21.68
#